data_AF-A0A533SEJ8-F1
#
_entry.id   AF-A0A533SEJ8-F1
#
_cell.length_a   1.000
_cell.length_b   1.000
_cell.length_c   1.000
_cell.angle_alpha   90.00
_cell.angle_beta   90.00
_cell.angle_gamma   90.00
#
_symmetry.space_group_name_H-M   'P 1'
#
loop_
_entity.id
_entity.type
_entity.pdbx_description
1 polymer ?
#
loop_
_entity_poly.entity_id
_entity_poly.type
_entity_poly.pdbx_seq_one_letter_code
_entity_poly.pdbx_strand_id
1 'polypeptide(L)'
;MTAREIVIDPVTRVEGHGRITIQLDEKGKVSNARFHVTQFRGFEKFCEGRLFWEMPSIMPRICGICSISHGLASAKACDAILGVEIPDTARKLRE
;
A
#
# COMPACT_ATOMS: atom_id res chain seq x y z
N MET A 1 -21.77 -15.40 -30.06
CA MET A 1 -20.30 -15.39 -29.83
C MET A 1 -20.11 -15.53 -28.33
N THR A 2 -19.34 -16.49 -27.85
CA THR A 2 -19.23 -16.79 -26.42
C THR A 2 -18.51 -15.68 -25.66
N ALA A 3 -18.92 -15.44 -24.42
CA ALA A 3 -18.22 -14.55 -23.48
C ALA A 3 -16.72 -14.88 -23.44
N ARG A 4 -15.88 -13.84 -23.44
CA ARG A 4 -14.42 -13.95 -23.55
C ARG A 4 -13.75 -13.38 -22.31
N GLU A 5 -12.73 -14.07 -21.82
CA GLU A 5 -11.90 -13.59 -20.70
C GLU A 5 -10.53 -13.10 -21.21
N ILE A 6 -10.05 -11.99 -20.66
CA ILE A 6 -8.70 -11.47 -20.84
C ILE A 6 -8.01 -11.50 -19.48
N VAL A 7 -6.81 -12.07 -19.41
CA VAL A 7 -5.99 -12.14 -18.20
C VAL A 7 -4.68 -11.39 -18.43
N ILE A 8 -4.36 -10.47 -17.51
CA ILE A 8 -3.07 -9.75 -17.46
C ILE A 8 -2.36 -10.21 -16.20
N ASP A 9 -1.30 -10.99 -16.38
CA ASP A 9 -0.47 -11.54 -15.30
C ASP A 9 0.96 -11.78 -15.81
N PRO A 10 2.00 -11.06 -15.34
CA PRO A 10 1.93 -10.01 -14.32
C PRO A 10 1.47 -8.66 -14.89
N VAL A 11 0.87 -7.82 -14.04
CA VAL A 11 0.71 -6.38 -14.34
C VAL A 11 2.07 -5.70 -14.19
N THR A 12 2.59 -5.10 -15.27
CA THR A 12 3.91 -4.45 -15.29
C THR A 12 3.83 -2.93 -15.16
N ARG A 13 4.98 -2.27 -14.92
CA ARG A 13 5.12 -0.82 -14.66
C ARG A 13 4.34 -0.33 -13.43
N VAL A 14 4.18 -1.22 -12.45
CA VAL A 14 3.62 -0.92 -11.13
C VAL A 14 4.56 -1.46 -10.07
N GLU A 15 4.43 -0.97 -8.84
CA GLU A 15 5.08 -1.60 -7.69
C GLU A 15 4.29 -2.84 -7.26
N GLY A 16 5.00 -3.87 -6.82
CA GLY A 16 4.38 -5.06 -6.27
C GLY A 16 3.88 -6.08 -7.29
N HIS A 17 2.88 -6.86 -6.88
CA HIS A 17 2.32 -7.95 -7.66
C HIS A 17 0.81 -7.82 -7.76
N GLY A 18 0.32 -7.92 -8.99
CA GLY A 18 -1.09 -7.90 -9.28
C GLY A 18 -1.42 -8.66 -10.55
N ARG A 19 -2.67 -9.12 -10.59
CA ARG A 19 -3.28 -9.76 -11.73
C ARG A 19 -4.58 -9.03 -12.04
N ILE A 20 -4.92 -8.89 -13.32
CA ILE A 20 -6.21 -8.34 -13.74
C ILE A 20 -6.94 -9.38 -14.59
N THR A 21 -8.22 -9.60 -14.29
CA THR A 21 -9.13 -10.41 -15.09
C THR A 21 -10.25 -9.54 -15.63
N ILE A 22 -10.42 -9.51 -16.95
CA ILE A 22 -11.45 -8.72 -17.64
C ILE A 22 -12.38 -9.69 -18.37
N GLN A 23 -13.68 -9.56 -18.14
CA GLN A 23 -14.72 -10.35 -18.80
C GLN A 23 -15.41 -9.48 -19.84
N LEU A 24 -15.51 -9.98 -21.07
CA LEU A 24 -16.18 -9.31 -22.17
C LEU A 24 -17.51 -9.99 -22.47
N ASP A 25 -18.54 -9.17 -22.74
CA ASP A 25 -19.83 -9.64 -23.25
C ASP A 25 -19.75 -10.04 -24.73
N GLU A 26 -20.86 -10.54 -25.27
CA GLU A 26 -20.93 -10.98 -26.67
C GLU A 26 -20.72 -9.84 -27.69
N LYS A 27 -20.87 -8.57 -27.28
CA LYS A 27 -20.61 -7.37 -28.08
C LYS A 27 -19.17 -6.88 -27.93
N GLY A 28 -18.32 -7.60 -27.20
CA GLY A 28 -16.94 -7.24 -26.92
C GLY A 28 -16.78 -6.10 -25.91
N LYS A 29 -17.84 -5.71 -25.18
CA LYS A 29 -17.75 -4.69 -24.13
C LYS A 29 -17.37 -5.32 -22.80
N VAL A 30 -16.64 -4.58 -21.97
CA VAL A 30 -16.29 -5.02 -20.61
C VAL A 30 -17.57 -5.14 -19.78
N SER A 31 -17.89 -6.34 -19.35
CA SER A 31 -18.98 -6.64 -18.41
C SER A 31 -18.49 -6.72 -16.97
N ASN A 32 -17.21 -7.07 -16.76
CA ASN A 32 -16.60 -7.13 -15.44
C ASN A 32 -15.08 -6.95 -15.52
N ALA A 33 -14.49 -6.39 -14.46
CA ALA A 33 -13.04 -6.32 -14.29
C ALA A 33 -12.69 -6.57 -12.81
N ARG A 34 -11.72 -7.45 -12.58
CA ARG A 34 -11.24 -7.80 -11.24
C ARG A 34 -9.75 -7.50 -11.14
N PHE A 35 -9.38 -6.76 -10.10
CA PHE A 35 -7.99 -6.56 -9.72
C PHE A 35 -7.67 -7.47 -8.53
N HIS A 36 -6.65 -8.30 -8.69
CA HIS A 36 -6.20 -9.25 -7.69
C HIS A 36 -4.88 -8.75 -7.12
N VAL A 37 -4.84 -8.50 -5.82
CA VAL A 37 -3.59 -8.25 -5.09
C VAL A 37 -2.98 -9.60 -4.74
N THR A 38 -1.87 -9.97 -5.37
CA THR A 38 -1.29 -11.32 -5.27
C THR A 38 -0.10 -11.40 -4.32
N GLN A 39 0.17 -10.33 -3.57
CA GLN A 39 1.25 -10.24 -2.59
C GLN A 39 0.74 -9.92 -1.19
N PHE A 40 1.39 -10.47 -0.18
CA PHE A 40 1.12 -10.18 1.22
C PHE A 40 2.39 -10.35 2.07
N ARG A 41 2.61 -9.45 3.03
CA ARG A 41 3.73 -9.52 3.99
C ARG A 41 3.33 -9.37 5.46
N GLY A 42 2.13 -8.85 5.76
CA GLY A 42 1.60 -8.79 7.12
C GLY A 42 2.34 -7.88 8.10
N PHE A 43 2.67 -6.64 7.69
CA PHE A 43 3.35 -5.67 8.56
C PHE A 43 2.57 -5.37 9.85
N GLU A 44 1.24 -5.40 9.80
CA GLU A 44 0.38 -5.18 10.97
C GLU A 44 0.68 -6.20 12.06
N LYS A 45 0.70 -7.50 11.70
CA LYS A 45 1.04 -8.57 12.63
C LYS A 45 2.50 -8.48 13.10
N PHE A 46 3.40 -8.10 12.21
CA PHE A 46 4.82 -7.93 12.52
C PHE A 46 5.09 -6.84 13.58
N CYS A 47 4.18 -5.86 13.71
CA CYS A 47 4.31 -4.77 14.69
C CYS A 47 3.80 -5.12 16.07
N GLU A 48 3.01 -6.18 16.23
CA GLU A 48 2.49 -6.56 17.53
C GLU A 48 3.63 -6.90 18.51
N GLY A 49 3.56 -6.34 19.71
CA GLY A 49 4.58 -6.53 20.75
C GLY A 49 5.88 -5.74 20.56
N ARG A 50 6.01 -4.95 19.48
CA ARG A 50 7.15 -4.07 19.25
C ARG A 50 6.98 -2.73 19.95
N LEU A 51 8.10 -2.04 20.12
CA LEU A 51 8.12 -0.72 20.72
C LEU A 51 7.70 0.31 19.67
N PHE A 52 6.81 1.23 20.04
CA PHE A 52 6.21 2.15 19.07
C PHE A 52 7.26 3.03 18.37
N TRP A 53 8.37 3.38 19.04
CA TRP A 53 9.44 4.17 18.44
C TRP A 53 10.27 3.42 17.37
N GLU A 54 10.09 2.11 17.21
CA GLU A 54 10.67 1.36 16.09
C GLU A 54 9.87 1.56 14.79
N MET A 55 8.61 1.99 14.87
CA MET A 55 7.70 2.09 13.71
C MET A 55 8.25 2.99 12.59
N PRO A 56 8.88 4.16 12.87
CA PRO A 56 9.51 5.00 11.84
C PRO A 56 10.63 4.31 11.05
N SER A 57 11.28 3.29 11.60
CA SER A 57 12.30 2.51 10.89
C SER A 57 11.72 1.29 10.16
N ILE A 58 10.61 0.72 10.67
CA ILE A 58 9.98 -0.48 10.12
C ILE A 58 9.01 -0.13 8.99
N MET A 59 8.11 0.85 9.19
CA MET A 59 7.02 1.17 8.25
C MET A 59 7.50 1.61 6.86
N PRO A 60 8.61 2.33 6.67
CA PRO A 60 9.15 2.62 5.33
C PRO A 60 9.48 1.39 4.49
N ARG A 61 9.53 0.20 5.10
CA ARG A 61 9.77 -1.07 4.40
C ARG A 61 8.49 -1.69 3.84
N ILE A 62 7.32 -1.11 4.10
CA ILE A 62 6.09 -1.48 3.41
C ILE A 62 6.22 -1.18 1.91
N CYS A 63 6.76 -0.05 1.51
CA CYS A 63 6.95 0.23 0.09
C CYS A 63 8.20 1.06 -0.11
N GLY A 64 9.07 0.64 -1.05
CA GLY A 64 10.27 1.40 -1.40
C GLY A 64 9.96 2.71 -2.13
N ILE A 65 8.86 2.76 -2.89
CA ILE A 65 8.47 3.94 -3.68
C ILE A 65 7.86 5.02 -2.80
N CYS A 66 6.86 4.69 -1.97
CA CYS A 66 6.25 5.62 -1.02
C CYS A 66 6.80 5.47 0.41
N SER A 67 8.10 5.17 0.52
CA SER A 67 8.79 4.91 1.79
C SER A 67 8.67 6.06 2.79
N ILE A 68 8.80 7.30 2.33
CA ILE A 68 8.67 8.50 3.17
C ILE A 68 7.25 8.64 3.72
N SER A 69 6.22 8.38 2.93
CA SER A 69 4.82 8.47 3.39
C SER A 69 4.55 7.51 4.54
N HIS A 70 5.04 6.27 4.46
CA HIS A 70 4.93 5.31 5.55
C HIS A 70 5.74 5.74 6.78
N GLY A 71 6.96 6.25 6.59
CA GLY A 71 7.79 6.79 7.67
C GLY A 71 7.09 7.94 8.41
N LEU A 72 6.58 8.92 7.67
CA LEU A 72 5.87 10.07 8.23
C LEU A 72 4.58 9.66 8.95
N ALA A 73 3.78 8.76 8.36
CA ALA A 73 2.56 8.28 8.99
C ALA A 73 2.86 7.61 10.34
N SER A 74 3.89 6.77 10.39
CA SER A 74 4.29 6.09 11.62
C SER A 74 4.87 7.04 12.67
N ALA A 75 5.69 8.03 12.27
CA ALA A 75 6.19 9.04 13.18
C ALA A 75 5.06 9.89 13.78
N LYS A 76 4.07 10.30 12.96
CA LYS A 76 2.88 11.02 13.43
C LYS A 76 2.05 10.18 14.40
N ALA A 77 1.94 8.87 14.17
CA ALA A 77 1.28 7.96 15.10
C ALA A 77 2.03 7.89 16.46
N CYS A 78 3.36 7.84 16.45
CA CYS A 78 4.16 7.90 17.68
C CYS A 78 3.96 9.20 18.44
N ASP A 79 3.96 10.36 17.75
CA ASP A 79 3.72 11.66 18.35
C ASP A 79 2.33 11.71 19.02
N ALA A 80 1.31 11.14 18.36
CA ALA A 80 -0.05 11.04 18.88
C ALA A 80 -0.15 10.13 20.12
N ILE A 81 0.55 8.98 20.13
CA ILE A 81 0.62 8.07 21.29
C ILE A 81 1.25 8.79 22.50
N LEU A 82 2.29 9.59 22.25
CA LEU A 82 2.97 10.37 23.29
C LEU A 82 2.21 11.62 23.72
N GLY A 83 1.20 12.07 22.95
CA GLY A 83 0.46 13.30 23.22
C GLY A 83 1.32 14.55 23.10
N VAL A 84 2.33 14.55 22.23
CA VAL A 84 3.29 15.65 22.07
C VAL A 84 3.00 16.49 20.84
N GLU A 85 3.17 17.80 20.97
CA GLU A 85 3.26 18.71 19.84
C GLU A 85 4.73 18.88 19.43
N ILE A 86 5.01 18.63 18.15
CA ILE A 86 6.36 18.80 17.62
C ILE A 86 6.67 20.29 17.37
N PRO A 87 7.95 20.71 17.42
CA PRO A 87 8.33 22.07 17.07
C PRO A 87 7.90 22.44 15.65
N ASP A 88 7.58 23.71 15.41
CA ASP A 88 7.11 24.23 14.11
C ASP A 88 8.08 23.90 12.96
N THR A 89 9.39 23.97 13.21
CA THR A 89 10.42 23.57 12.24
C THR A 89 10.32 22.09 11.87
N ALA A 90 10.05 21.22 12.83
CA ALA A 90 9.90 19.78 12.57
C ALA A 90 8.62 19.49 11.78
N ARG A 91 7.52 20.21 12.06
CA ARG A 91 6.29 20.12 11.27
C ARG A 91 6.52 20.51 9.81
N LYS A 92 7.16 21.66 9.57
CA LYS A 92 7.46 22.16 8.22
C LYS A 92 8.38 21.25 7.41
N LEU A 93 9.29 20.52 8.04
CA LEU A 93 10.13 19.52 7.36
C LEU A 93 9.38 18.23 6.98
N ARG A 94 8.19 18.01 7.55
CA ARG A 94 7.36 16.80 7.36
C ARG A 94 6.13 17.06 6.46
N GLU A 95 6.01 18.26 5.89
CA GLU A 95 4.97 18.69 4.95
C GLU A 95 5.53 18.72 3.52
#